data_AF-A0A5P3VSH2-F1
#
_entry.id   AF-A0A5P3VSH2-F1
#
_cell.length_a   1.000
_cell.length_b   1.000
_cell.length_c   1.000
_cell.angle_alpha   90.00
_cell.angle_beta   90.00
_cell.angle_gamma   90.00
#
_symmetry.space_group_name_H-M   'P 1'
#
loop_
_entity.id
_entity.type
_entity.pdbx_description
1 polymer ?
#
loop_
_entity_poly.entity_id
_entity_poly.type
_entity_poly.pdbx_seq_one_letter_code
_entity_poly.pdbx_strand_id
1 'polypeptide(L)'
;MADELVIPHHEYLITAIRAQGAGGQNINKVSNAVHLRYDVRTSSLPPDHKERLLALHDHRITRDGVVVIKAQQFRSLEQNRDDAVRRLHELVRSVATPPRVRRATRPTLASRQRRLEGKSQRSQVKALRGRVFD
;
A
#
# COMPACT_ATOMS: atom_id res chain seq x y z
N MET A 1 -15.28 13.47 5.60
CA MET A 1 -15.24 12.95 6.98
C MET A 1 -14.63 11.58 6.89
N ALA A 2 -13.40 11.41 7.39
CA ALA A 2 -12.81 10.07 7.47
C ALA A 2 -13.56 9.37 8.59
N ASP A 3 -14.38 8.39 8.23
CA ASP A 3 -15.03 7.50 9.17
C ASP A 3 -13.92 6.91 10.06
N GLU A 4 -14.07 7.06 11.37
CA GLU A 4 -13.08 6.56 12.32
C GLU A 4 -13.16 5.03 12.29
N LEU A 5 -12.38 4.42 11.40
CA LEU A 5 -12.32 2.97 11.22
C LEU A 5 -11.70 2.33 12.45
N VAL A 6 -12.57 2.04 13.42
CA VAL A 6 -12.26 1.28 14.62
C VAL A 6 -12.56 -0.19 14.33
N ILE A 7 -11.52 -1.02 14.34
CA ILE A 7 -11.64 -2.46 14.20
C ILE A 7 -12.02 -3.03 15.58
N PRO A 8 -13.18 -3.70 15.71
CA PRO A 8 -13.59 -4.31 16.97
C PRO A 8 -12.59 -5.37 17.46
N HIS A 9 -12.43 -5.48 18.77
CA HIS A 9 -11.49 -6.44 19.39
C HIS A 9 -11.75 -7.91 19.02
N HIS A 10 -12.97 -8.27 18.63
CA HIS A 10 -13.35 -9.65 18.29
C HIS A 10 -13.00 -10.04 16.84
N GLU A 11 -12.63 -9.08 15.99
CA GLU A 11 -12.31 -9.36 14.59
C GLU A 11 -10.86 -9.78 14.36
N TYR A 12 -10.01 -9.61 15.37
CA TYR A 12 -8.62 -10.03 15.31
C TYR A 12 -8.27 -10.99 16.44
N LEU A 13 -7.39 -11.93 16.12
CA LEU A 13 -6.88 -12.91 17.06
C LEU A 13 -5.48 -12.50 17.50
N ILE A 14 -5.29 -12.42 18.81
CA ILE A 14 -4.00 -12.13 19.44
C ILE A 14 -3.49 -13.42 20.06
N THR A 15 -2.30 -13.85 19.65
CA THR A 15 -1.60 -15.00 20.23
C THR A 15 -0.29 -14.52 20.86
N ALA A 16 -0.10 -14.81 22.14
CA ALA A 16 1.18 -14.58 22.80
C ALA A 16 2.20 -15.63 22.34
N ILE A 17 3.38 -15.18 21.94
CA ILE A 17 4.48 -16.01 21.47
C ILE A 17 5.77 -15.65 22.20
N ARG A 18 6.76 -16.52 22.11
CA ARG A 18 8.11 -16.21 22.61
C ARG A 18 8.75 -15.16 21.70
N ALA A 19 9.40 -14.16 22.30
CA ALA A 19 10.21 -13.23 21.55
C ALA A 19 11.42 -13.93 20.93
N GLN A 20 11.84 -13.46 19.76
CA GLN A 20 13.02 -13.97 19.07
C GLN A 20 14.20 -13.02 19.30
N GLY A 21 15.35 -13.55 19.73
CA GLY A 21 16.59 -12.79 19.89
C GLY A 21 17.54 -13.38 20.92
N ALA A 22 18.78 -12.90 20.95
CA ALA A 22 19.75 -13.26 21.97
C ALA A 22 19.35 -12.61 23.30
N GLY A 23 19.11 -13.42 24.33
CA GLY A 23 18.81 -12.93 25.66
C GLY A 23 18.84 -14.00 26.73
N GLY A 24 19.03 -13.56 27.97
CA GLY A 24 19.09 -14.44 29.15
C GLY A 24 17.76 -15.15 29.45
N GLN A 25 17.69 -15.79 30.62
CA GLN A 25 16.60 -16.70 30.99
C GLN A 25 15.17 -16.17 30.75
N ASN A 26 14.94 -14.86 30.88
CA ASN A 26 13.62 -14.25 30.71
C ASN A 26 13.09 -14.29 29.26
N ILE A 27 13.94 -14.15 28.24
CA ILE A 27 13.50 -14.15 26.83
C ILE A 27 13.07 -15.56 26.38
N ASN A 28 13.75 -16.59 26.89
CA ASN A 28 13.46 -17.98 26.56
C ASN A 28 12.21 -18.52 27.30
N LYS A 29 11.86 -17.93 28.45
CA LYS A 29 10.79 -18.44 29.31
C LYS A 29 9.47 -17.68 29.19
N VAL A 30 9.48 -16.38 28.92
CA VAL A 30 8.27 -15.53 28.97
C VAL A 30 7.74 -15.23 27.56
N SER A 31 6.48 -15.59 27.30
CA SER A 31 5.78 -15.26 26.05
C SER A 31 5.30 -13.80 26.07
N ASN A 32 6.23 -12.87 25.88
CA ASN A 32 5.92 -11.43 25.86
C ASN A 32 5.65 -10.86 24.46
N ALA A 33 6.03 -11.58 23.40
CA ALA A 33 5.77 -11.16 22.02
C ALA A 33 4.35 -11.52 21.61
N VAL A 34 3.82 -10.79 20.63
CA VAL A 34 2.44 -10.91 20.15
C VAL A 34 2.42 -11.17 18.65
N HIS A 35 1.63 -12.16 18.25
CA HIS A 35 1.14 -12.32 16.87
C HIS A 35 -0.32 -11.90 16.82
N LEU A 36 -0.62 -10.87 16.04
CA LEU A 36 -1.98 -10.47 15.70
C LEU A 36 -2.31 -11.01 14.30
N ARG A 37 -3.47 -11.65 14.17
CA ARG A 37 -4.05 -12.11 12.90
C ARG A 37 -5.39 -11.44 12.69
N TYR A 38 -5.60 -10.88 11.51
CA TYR A 38 -6.84 -10.21 11.14
C TYR A 38 -7.23 -10.60 9.71
N ASP A 39 -8.41 -11.20 9.55
CA ASP A 39 -8.92 -11.60 8.23
C ASP A 39 -9.68 -10.43 7.60
N VAL A 40 -9.14 -9.91 6.49
CA VAL A 40 -9.70 -8.73 5.79
C VAL A 40 -10.99 -9.08 5.05
N ARG A 41 -11.15 -10.32 4.60
CA ARG A 41 -12.30 -10.71 3.76
C ARG A 41 -13.57 -10.83 4.61
N THR A 42 -13.44 -11.42 5.79
CA THR A 42 -14.56 -11.65 6.72
C THR A 42 -14.85 -10.47 7.64
N SER A 43 -14.04 -9.41 7.61
CA SER A 43 -14.19 -8.28 8.53
C SER A 43 -15.41 -7.39 8.25
N SER A 44 -15.71 -6.48 9.16
CA SER A 44 -16.76 -5.47 8.99
C SER A 44 -16.36 -4.27 8.12
N LEU A 45 -15.14 -4.26 7.55
CA LEU A 45 -14.66 -3.15 6.73
C LEU A 45 -15.54 -2.90 5.50
N PRO A 46 -15.71 -1.64 5.06
CA PRO A 46 -16.40 -1.36 3.81
C PRO A 46 -15.69 -2.03 2.62
N PRO A 47 -16.43 -2.46 1.58
CA PRO A 47 -15.87 -3.22 0.46
C PRO A 47 -14.70 -2.50 -0.23
N ASP A 48 -14.80 -1.18 -0.42
CA ASP A 48 -13.72 -0.39 -1.02
C ASP A 48 -12.43 -0.41 -0.20
N HIS A 49 -12.53 -0.53 1.12
CA HIS A 49 -11.38 -0.59 2.02
C HIS A 49 -10.76 -1.98 1.97
N LYS A 50 -11.59 -3.03 1.93
CA LYS A 50 -11.13 -4.42 1.76
C LYS A 50 -10.35 -4.58 0.45
N GLU A 51 -10.90 -4.10 -0.65
CA GLU A 51 -10.23 -4.17 -1.96
C GLU A 51 -8.90 -3.44 -1.96
N ARG A 52 -8.86 -2.20 -1.43
CA ARG A 52 -7.63 -1.42 -1.33
C ARG A 52 -6.59 -2.09 -0.42
N LEU A 53 -7.02 -2.66 0.71
CA LEU A 53 -6.14 -3.36 1.64
C LEU A 53 -5.57 -4.63 1.01
N LEU A 54 -6.38 -5.41 0.29
CA LEU A 54 -5.94 -6.62 -0.42
C LEU A 54 -5.07 -6.31 -1.65
N ALA A 55 -5.24 -5.13 -2.25
CA ALA A 55 -4.40 -4.65 -3.35
C ALA A 55 -3.05 -4.08 -2.89
N LEU A 56 -2.84 -3.85 -1.58
CA LEU A 56 -1.56 -3.41 -1.08
C LEU A 56 -0.50 -4.52 -1.20
N HIS A 57 0.64 -4.17 -1.78
CA HIS A 57 1.84 -4.99 -1.74
C HIS A 57 2.58 -4.82 -0.40
N ASP A 58 1.95 -5.29 0.68
CA ASP A 58 2.53 -5.27 2.02
C ASP A 58 2.91 -6.68 2.48
N HIS A 59 4.11 -6.84 3.00
CA HIS A 59 4.64 -8.11 3.49
C HIS A 59 3.85 -8.70 4.67
N ARG A 60 3.07 -7.87 5.37
CA ARG A 60 2.19 -8.28 6.47
C ARG A 60 0.92 -8.97 5.98
N ILE A 61 0.57 -8.83 4.70
CA ILE A 61 -0.66 -9.36 4.13
C ILE A 61 -0.34 -10.67 3.40
N THR A 62 -0.97 -11.75 3.86
CA THR A 62 -0.85 -13.06 3.21
C THR A 62 -1.69 -13.14 1.93
N ARG A 63 -1.39 -14.12 1.07
CA ARG A 63 -2.15 -14.35 -0.18
C ARG A 63 -3.63 -14.67 0.06
N ASP A 64 -3.93 -15.23 1.23
CA ASP A 64 -5.29 -15.56 1.66
C ASP A 64 -6.07 -14.32 2.13
N GLY A 65 -5.42 -13.15 2.22
CA GLY A 65 -6.05 -11.91 2.67
C GLY A 65 -6.06 -11.74 4.19
N VAL A 66 -5.19 -12.46 4.90
CA VAL A 66 -5.01 -12.31 6.35
C VAL A 66 -3.82 -11.40 6.62
N VAL A 67 -4.06 -10.34 7.39
CA VAL A 67 -3.02 -9.46 7.95
C VAL A 67 -2.40 -10.15 9.16
N VAL A 68 -1.08 -10.31 9.15
CA VAL A 68 -0.30 -10.88 10.25
C VAL A 68 0.72 -9.86 10.74
N ILE A 69 0.60 -9.46 12.00
CA ILE A 69 1.48 -8.47 12.64
C ILE A 69 2.20 -9.14 13.81
N LYS A 70 3.53 -9.06 13.81
CA LYS A 70 4.39 -9.46 14.93
C LYS A 70 4.84 -8.22 15.71
N ALA A 71 4.55 -8.18 17.00
CA ALA A 71 5.02 -7.14 17.92
C ALA A 71 5.85 -7.77 19.04
N GLN A 72 7.11 -7.35 19.16
CA GLN A 72 8.05 -7.86 20.16
C GLN A 72 9.03 -6.77 20.63
N GLN A 73 8.65 -5.50 20.45
CA GLN A 73 9.53 -4.35 20.73
C GLN A 73 9.71 -4.13 22.24
N PHE A 74 8.68 -4.43 23.03
CA PHE A 74 8.64 -4.17 24.45
C PHE A 74 8.87 -5.43 25.27
N ARG A 75 9.23 -5.26 26.54
CA ARG A 75 9.40 -6.38 27.48
C ARG A 75 8.06 -6.88 28.04
N SER A 76 7.04 -6.02 28.10
CA SER A 76 5.69 -6.35 28.57
C SER A 76 4.79 -6.85 27.44
N LEU A 77 3.97 -7.86 27.74
CA LEU A 77 2.96 -8.39 26.83
C LEU A 77 1.89 -7.35 26.48
N GLU A 78 1.44 -6.57 27.46
CA GLU A 78 0.41 -5.55 27.26
C GLU A 78 0.89 -4.47 26.28
N GLN A 79 2.12 -3.99 26.45
CA GLN A 79 2.70 -3.01 25.54
C GLN A 79 2.85 -3.57 24.11
N ASN A 80 3.24 -4.83 23.97
CA ASN A 80 3.31 -5.47 22.64
C ASN A 80 1.92 -5.70 22.04
N ARG A 81 0.90 -5.94 22.86
CA ARG A 81 -0.50 -6.04 22.41
C ARG A 81 -1.00 -4.71 21.87
N ASP A 82 -0.79 -3.63 22.61
CA ASP A 82 -1.19 -2.28 22.20
C ASP A 82 -0.45 -1.86 20.93
N ASP A 83 0.84 -2.18 20.83
CA ASP A 83 1.64 -1.92 19.62
C ASP A 83 1.09 -2.70 18.41
N ALA A 84 0.75 -3.98 18.57
CA ALA A 84 0.18 -4.78 17.47
C ALA A 84 -1.16 -4.19 16.98
N VAL A 85 -2.03 -3.77 17.90
CA VAL A 85 -3.32 -3.15 17.57
C VAL A 85 -3.11 -1.80 16.90
N ARG A 86 -2.23 -0.95 17.43
CA ARG A 86 -1.89 0.35 16.82
C ARG A 86 -1.41 0.19 15.38
N ARG A 87 -0.50 -0.75 15.13
CA ARG A 87 0.01 -1.04 13.78
C ARG A 87 -1.08 -1.55 12.83
N LEU A 88 -2.05 -2.32 13.33
CA LEU A 88 -3.21 -2.75 12.56
C LEU A 88 -4.06 -1.55 12.12
N HIS A 89 -4.41 -0.67 13.06
CA HIS A 89 -5.18 0.54 12.74
C HIS A 89 -4.42 1.46 11.78
N GLU A 90 -3.10 1.62 11.93
CA GLU A 90 -2.29 2.40 10.99
C GLU A 90 -2.31 1.81 9.58
N LEU A 91 -2.20 0.48 9.45
CA LEU A 91 -2.28 -0.19 8.16
C LEU A 91 -3.66 0.02 7.51
N VAL A 92 -4.75 -0.13 8.26
CA VAL A 92 -6.10 0.11 7.73
C VAL A 92 -6.33 1.59 7.40
N ARG A 93 -5.82 2.52 8.22
CA ARG A 93 -5.90 3.96 7.93
C ARG A 93 -5.14 4.35 6.67
N SER A 94 -4.05 3.65 6.34
CA SER A 94 -3.27 3.91 5.12
C SER A 94 -4.10 3.75 3.83
N VAL A 95 -5.10 2.87 3.86
CA VAL A 95 -6.01 2.63 2.72
C VAL A 95 -7.33 3.37 2.82
N ALA A 96 -7.63 4.00 3.98
CA ALA A 96 -8.89 4.71 4.19
C ALA A 96 -9.09 5.83 3.18
N THR A 97 -8.02 6.56 2.87
CA THR A 97 -8.06 7.60 1.84
C THR A 97 -7.85 6.98 0.46
N PRO A 98 -8.81 7.11 -0.48
CA PRO A 98 -8.64 6.56 -1.81
C PRO A 98 -7.52 7.31 -2.56
N PRO A 99 -6.67 6.60 -3.33
CA PRO A 99 -5.66 7.27 -4.14
C PRO A 99 -6.34 8.20 -5.15
N ARG A 100 -5.77 9.40 -5.31
CA ARG A 100 -6.30 10.37 -6.28
C ARG A 100 -6.19 9.79 -7.68
N VAL A 101 -7.32 9.73 -8.38
CA VAL A 101 -7.36 9.25 -9.77
C VAL A 101 -6.44 10.09 -10.64
N ARG A 102 -5.44 9.45 -11.26
CA ARG A 102 -4.56 10.09 -12.23
C ARG A 102 -5.36 10.34 -13.51
N ARG A 103 -5.59 11.60 -13.84
CA ARG A 103 -6.12 12.00 -15.15
C ARG A 103 -4.95 12.24 -16.10
N ALA A 104 -4.92 11.52 -17.22
CA ALA A 104 -3.90 11.71 -18.23
C ALA A 104 -3.90 13.17 -18.70
N THR A 105 -2.72 13.79 -18.75
CA THR A 105 -2.59 15.14 -19.27
C THR A 105 -2.69 15.12 -20.80
N ARG A 106 -3.29 16.15 -21.38
CA ARG A 106 -3.28 16.34 -22.84
C ARG A 106 -1.87 16.76 -23.28
N PRO A 107 -1.44 16.44 -24.53
CA PRO A 107 -0.19 16.97 -25.07
C PRO A 107 -0.15 18.51 -24.96
N THR A 108 1.02 19.05 -24.59
CA THR A 108 1.18 20.49 -24.43
C THR A 108 1.03 21.24 -25.76
N LEU A 109 0.66 22.53 -25.70
CA LEU A 109 0.57 23.38 -26.89
C LEU A 109 1.91 23.42 -27.64
N ALA A 110 3.02 23.58 -26.92
CA ALA A 110 4.36 23.54 -27.51
C ALA A 110 4.67 22.21 -28.22
N SER A 111 4.21 21.07 -27.68
CA SER A 111 4.36 19.76 -28.34
C SER A 111 3.56 19.68 -29.64
N ARG A 112 2.32 20.20 -29.63
CA ARG A 112 1.48 20.29 -30.84
C ARG A 112 2.11 21.17 -31.91
N GLN A 113 2.66 22.32 -31.50
CA GLN A 113 3.30 23.29 -32.37
C GLN A 113 4.56 22.71 -33.02
N ARG A 114 5.48 22.14 -32.24
CA ARG A 114 6.68 21.45 -32.75
C ARG A 114 6.35 20.34 -33.74
N ARG A 115 5.27 19.58 -33.51
CA ARG A 115 4.80 18.56 -34.45
C ARG A 115 4.38 19.16 -35.80
N LEU A 116 3.66 20.28 -35.79
CA LEU A 116 3.23 20.97 -37.01
C LEU A 116 4.41 21.57 -37.76
N GLU A 117 5.33 22.21 -37.05
CA GLU A 117 6.57 22.78 -37.61
C GLU A 117 7.45 21.68 -38.22
N GLY A 118 7.69 20.59 -37.48
CA GLY A 118 8.44 19.44 -38.00
C GLY A 118 7.77 18.79 -39.21
N LYS A 119 6.43 18.74 -39.24
CA LYS A 119 5.68 18.29 -40.44
C LYS A 119 5.92 19.22 -41.63
N SER A 120 5.85 20.53 -41.42
CA SER A 120 6.07 21.55 -42.45
C SER A 120 7.50 21.50 -43.02
N GLN A 121 8.51 21.50 -42.15
CA GLN A 121 9.91 21.38 -42.54
C GLN A 121 10.16 20.10 -43.35
N ARG A 122 9.62 18.96 -42.90
CA ARG A 122 9.78 17.68 -43.61
C ARG A 122 9.10 17.68 -44.97
N SER A 123 7.95 18.34 -45.13
CA SER A 123 7.33 18.49 -46.46
C SER A 123 8.16 19.36 -47.40
N GLN A 124 8.74 20.46 -46.92
CA GLN A 124 9.62 21.31 -47.73
C GLN A 124 10.86 20.55 -48.19
N VAL A 125 11.53 19.84 -47.27
CA VAL A 125 12.69 19.00 -47.59
C VAL A 125 12.34 17.92 -48.61
N LYS A 126 11.15 17.32 -48.55
CA LYS A 126 10.70 16.33 -49.54
C LYS A 126 10.42 16.96 -50.91
N ALA A 127 9.82 18.15 -50.95
CA ALA A 127 9.53 18.84 -52.20
C ALA A 127 10.81 19.21 -52.97
N LEU A 128 11.83 19.71 -52.26
CA LEU A 128 13.14 20.04 -52.85
C LEU A 128 13.91 18.81 -53.37
N ARG A 129 13.55 17.60 -52.93
CA ARG A 129 14.12 16.34 -53.45
C ARG A 129 13.37 15.78 -54.66
N GLY A 130 12.30 16.44 -55.10
CA GLY A 130 11.55 16.05 -56.30
C GLY A 130 12.41 16.14 -57.55
N ARG A 131 12.02 15.42 -58.61
CA ARG A 131 12.71 15.48 -59.92
C ARG A 131 12.67 16.91 -60.45
N VAL A 132 13.86 17.44 -60.75
CA VAL A 132 14.02 18.65 -61.55
C VAL A 132 13.78 18.25 -63.00
N PHE A 133 12.78 18.86 -63.64
CA PHE A 133 12.62 18.78 -65.08
C PHE A 133 13.35 19.99 -65.66
N ASP A 134 14.31 19.72 -66.56
CA ASP A 134 15.02 20.71 -67.36
C ASP A 134 14.14 21.12 -68.56
#